data_AF-A0A1F9C221-F1
#
_entry.id   AF-A0A1F9C221-F1
#
_cell.length_a   1.000
_cell.length_b   1.000
_cell.length_c   1.000
_cell.angle_alpha   90.00
_cell.angle_beta   90.00
_cell.angle_gamma   90.00
#
_symmetry.space_group_name_H-M   'P 1'
#
loop_
_entity.id
_entity.type
_entity.pdbx_description
1 polymer ?
#
loop_
_entity_poly.entity_id
_entity_poly.type
_entity_poly.pdbx_seq_one_letter_code
_entity_poly.pdbx_strand_id
1 'polypeptide(L)' 'MIDLVSRDKKLNADYMMIDERKIFLSANTKIVDEWGNLLTVKDLKPGLTAVVEAIRISERSYETQIAVKK' A
#
# COMPACT_ATOMS: atom_id res chain seq x y z
N MET A 1 -9.34 -6.17 2.87
CA MET A 1 -10.13 -5.01 2.40
C MET A 1 -9.52 -3.74 2.96
N ILE A 2 -9.48 -2.65 2.18
CA ILE A 2 -8.99 -1.35 2.65
C ILE A 2 -10.05 -0.72 3.56
N ASP A 3 -9.68 -0.41 4.80
CA ASP A 3 -10.55 0.21 5.79
C ASP A 3 -10.36 1.72 5.84
N LEU A 4 -9.10 2.18 5.78
CA LEU A 4 -8.73 3.59 5.92
C LEU A 4 -7.39 3.87 5.27
N VAL A 5 -7.25 5.08 4.72
CA VAL A 5 -5.97 5.64 4.30
C VAL A 5 -5.78 6.96 5.04
N SER A 6 -4.67 7.12 5.75
CA SER A 6 -4.42 8.30 6.59
C SER A 6 -2.96 8.74 6.53
N ARG A 7 -2.73 10.04 6.59
CA ARG A 7 -1.41 10.63 6.74
C ARG A 7 -1.10 10.93 8.20
N ASP A 8 -0.05 10.35 8.73
CA ASP A 8 0.54 10.77 9.99
C ASP A 8 1.38 12.04 9.76
N LYS A 9 0.88 13.17 10.25
CA LYS A 9 1.56 14.47 10.12
C LYS A 9 2.80 14.59 11.01
N LYS A 10 2.90 13.83 12.10
CA LYS A 10 4.07 13.87 13.00
C LYS A 10 5.26 13.13 12.40
N LEU A 11 4.98 12.00 11.76
CA LEU A 11 6.00 11.17 11.10
C LEU A 11 6.17 11.52 9.62
N ASN A 12 5.35 12.43 9.09
CA ASN A 12 5.26 12.78 7.67
C ASN A 12 5.19 11.51 6.78
N ALA A 13 4.32 10.58 7.16
CA ALA A 13 4.20 9.28 6.51
C ALA A 13 2.75 8.88 6.30
N ASP A 14 2.49 8.18 5.21
CA ASP A 14 1.16 7.67 4.87
C ASP A 14 1.00 6.24 5.41
N TYR A 15 -0.20 5.91 5.88
CA TYR A 15 -0.56 4.60 6.41
C TYR A 15 -1.87 4.13 5.81
N MET A 16 -1.98 2.83 5.65
CA MET A 16 -3.19 2.16 5.20
C MET A 16 -3.63 1.13 6.22
N MET A 17 -4.92 1.06 6.50
CA MET A 17 -5.53 -0.03 7.24
C MET A 17 -6.10 -1.03 6.25
N ILE A 18 -5.66 -2.28 6.33
CA ILE A 18 -6.16 -3.39 5.51
C ILE A 18 -6.52 -4.55 6.44
N ASP A 19 -7.78 -4.96 6.47
CA ASP A 19 -8.29 -6.02 7.35
C ASP A 19 -7.79 -5.83 8.79
N GLU A 20 -7.99 -4.64 9.35
CA GLU A 20 -7.56 -4.22 10.69
C GLU A 20 -6.02 -4.14 10.91
N ARG A 21 -5.21 -4.41 9.88
CA ARG A 21 -3.75 -4.29 9.95
C ARG A 21 -3.27 -2.94 9.46
N LYS A 22 -2.42 -2.30 10.26
CA LYS A 22 -1.76 -1.04 9.90
C LYS A 22 -0.53 -1.30 9.02
N ILE A 23 -0.60 -0.89 7.76
CA ILE A 23 0.47 -0.97 6.77
C ILE A 23 1.10 0.41 6.63
N PHE A 24 2.42 0.45 6.73
CA PHE A 24 3.21 1.65 6.50
C PHE A 24 3.48 1.83 5.02
N LEU A 25 3.11 2.99 4.47
CA LEU A 25 3.39 3.36 3.08
C LEU A 25 4.65 4.22 3.07
N SER A 26 5.77 3.59 2.73
CA SER A 26 7.07 4.26 2.63
C SER A 26 7.38 4.62 1.16
N ALA A 27 8.46 5.37 0.93
CA ALA A 27 8.94 5.68 -0.43
C ALA A 27 9.25 4.43 -1.28
N ASN A 28 9.50 3.27 -0.65
CA ASN A 28 9.70 1.99 -1.32
C ASN A 28 8.42 1.17 -1.51
N THR A 29 7.24 1.74 -1.21
CA THR A 29 5.97 1.05 -1.37
C THR A 29 5.39 1.36 -2.74
N LYS A 30 5.19 0.33 -3.57
CA LYS A 30 4.47 0.45 -4.84
C LYS A 30 3.03 0.04 -4.64
N ILE A 31 2.11 0.86 -5.11
CA ILE A 31 0.69 0.54 -5.14
C ILE A 31 0.34 0.35 -6.61
N VAL A 32 -0.23 -0.80 -6.95
CA VAL A 32 -0.58 -1.15 -8.32
C VAL A 32 -2.03 -1.63 -8.40
N ASP A 33 -2.67 -1.44 -9.55
CA ASP A 33 -3.95 -2.07 -9.84
C ASP A 33 -3.76 -3.53 -10.32
N GLU A 34 -4.88 -4.21 -10.58
CA GLU A 34 -4.92 -5.57 -11.11
C GLU A 34 -4.25 -5.74 -12.49
N TRP A 35 -4.02 -4.66 -13.22
CA TRP A 35 -3.34 -4.62 -14.51
C TRP A 35 -1.88 -4.17 -14.40
N GLY A 36 -1.39 -3.89 -13.19
CA GLY A 36 -0.03 -3.44 -12.92
C GLY A 36 0.22 -1.94 -13.10
N ASN A 37 -0.83 -1.13 -13.29
CA ASN A 37 -0.66 0.33 -13.37
C ASN A 37 -0.39 0.89 -11.97
N LEU A 38 0.56 1.82 -11.89
CA LEU A 38 0.88 2.51 -10.64
C LEU A 38 -0.30 3.38 -10.19
N LEU A 39 -0.76 3.14 -8.97
CA LEU A 39 -1.76 3.95 -8.28
C LEU A 39 -1.11 4.84 -7.25
N THR A 40 -1.79 5.94 -6.92
CA THR A 40 -1.39 6.82 -5.83
C THR A 40 -2.28 6.64 -4.60
N VAL A 41 -1.83 7.17 -3.47
CA VAL A 41 -2.60 7.22 -2.21
C VAL A 41 -3.99 7.84 -2.39
N LYS A 42 -4.16 8.74 -3.36
CA LYS A 42 -5.44 9.40 -3.65
C LYS A 42 -6.44 8.52 -4.39
N ASP A 43 -5.96 7.49 -5.09
CA ASP A 43 -6.80 6.55 -5.84
C ASP A 43 -7.38 5.46 -4.93
N LEU A 44 -6.81 5.30 -3.75
CA LEU A 44 -7.17 4.31 -2.75
C LEU A 44 -8.42 4.75 -1.99
N LYS A 45 -9.47 3.93 -2.06
CA LYS A 45 -10.74 4.17 -1.40
C LYS A 45 -11.07 3.01 -0.46
N PRO A 46 -11.72 3.28 0.69
CA PRO A 46 -12.27 2.23 1.53
C PRO A 46 -13.20 1.29 0.74
N GLY A 47 -13.20 0.00 1.10
CA GLY A 47 -13.98 -1.03 0.44
C GLY A 47 -13.30 -1.72 -0.75
N LEU A 48 -12.19 -1.19 -1.27
CA LEU A 48 -11.38 -1.90 -2.26
C LEU A 48 -10.64 -3.07 -1.61
N THR A 49 -10.48 -4.17 -2.35
CA THR A 49 -9.66 -5.29 -1.88
C THR A 49 -8.20 -4.97 -2.18
N ALA A 50 -7.31 -5.17 -1.21
CA ALA A 50 -5.88 -4.98 -1.41
C ALA A 50 -5.11 -6.16 -0.84
N VAL A 51 -4.06 -6.56 -1.55
CA VAL A 51 -3.13 -7.61 -1.14
C VAL A 51 -1.77 -6.97 -0.97
N VAL A 52 -1.11 -7.21 0.17
CA VAL A 52 0.24 -6.73 0.44
C VAL A 52 1.22 -7.86 0.20
N GLU A 53 2.18 -7.61 -0.66
CA GLU A 53 3.24 -8.55 -1.05
C GLU A 53 4.60 -7.92 -0.75
N ALA A 54 5.53 -8.71 -0.24
CA ALA A 54 6.93 -8.31 -0.11
C ALA A 54 7.72 -8.92 -1.26
N ILE A 55 8.14 -8.09 -2.22
CA ILE A 55 8.91 -8.50 -3.39
C ILE A 55 10.38 -8.34 -3.08
N ARG A 56 11.15 -9.42 -3.17
CA ARG A 56 12.60 -9.38 -2.97
C ARG A 56 13.27 -8.78 -4.21
N ILE A 57 13.89 -7.61 -4.07
CA ILE A 57 14.57 -6.89 -5.16
C ILE A 57 16.05 -7.30 -5.25
N SER A 58 16.66 -7.62 -4.10
CA SER A 58 18.04 -8.10 -4.02
C SER A 58 18.23 -8.97 -2.79
N GLU A 59 19.44 -9.52 -2.59
CA GLU A 59 19.68 -10.39 -1.43
C GLU A 59 19.34 -9.75 -0.08
N ARG A 60 19.43 -8.41 0.02
CA ARG A 60 19.22 -7.65 1.25
C ARG A 60 18.09 -6.62 1.17
N SER A 61 17.37 -6.53 0.05
CA SER A 61 16.34 -5.50 -0.15
C SER A 61 15.00 -6.10 -0.55
N TYR A 62 13.95 -5.60 0.10
CA TYR A 62 12.56 -5.92 -0.18
C TYR A 62 11.80 -4.65 -0.56
N GLU A 63 10.98 -4.76 -1.60
CA GLU A 63 9.96 -3.78 -1.98
C GLU A 63 8.62 -4.23 -1.40
N THR A 64 7.85 -3.28 -0.85
CA THR A 64 6.46 -3.57 -0.50
C THR A 64 5.60 -3.25 -1.70
N GLN A 65 4.91 -4.24 -2.25
CA GLN A 65 3.92 -4.04 -3.30
C GLN A 65 2.52 -4.22 -2.72
N ILE A 66 1.61 -3.30 -3.04
CA ILE A 66 0.20 -3.36 -2.66
C ILE A 66 -0.59 -3.47 -3.96
N ALA A 67 -1.15 -4.64 -4.22
CA ALA A 67 -2.01 -4.88 -5.37
C ALA A 67 -3.47 -4.64 -4.99
N VAL A 68 -4.11 -3.66 -5.63
CA VAL A 68 -5.48 -3.25 -5.38
C VAL A 68 -6.38 -3.87 -6.44
N LYS A 69 -7.43 -4.55 -6.00
CA LYS A 69 -8.46 -5.19 -6.83
C LYS A 69 -9.80 -4.51 -6.58
N LYS A 70 -10.50 -4.18 -7.66
CA LYS A 70 -11.85 -3.62 -7.63
C LYS A 70 -12.91 -4.70 -7.43
#